data_AF-A0A921AXV6-F1
#
_entry.id   AF-A0A921AXV6-F1
#
_cell.length_a   1.000
_cell.length_b   1.000
_cell.length_c   1.000
_cell.angle_alpha   90.00
_cell.angle_beta   90.00
_cell.angle_gamma   90.00
#
_symmetry.space_group_name_H-M   'P 1'
#
loop_
_entity.id
_entity.type
_entity.pdbx_description
1 polymer ?
#
loop_
_entity_poly.entity_id
_entity_poly.type
_entity_poly.pdbx_seq_one_letter_code
_entity_poly.pdbx_strand_id
1 'polypeptide(L)'
;MKSSLASLFLGVFLCAASPALAEDVELGPDAFDLNKATAEQLMDIPDANITPEMAEAIVDMAKNKPFELPEDFLKVPGLDNHTLQAINPIEHGGTLWYDPDAELTLAPSKC
;
A
#
# COMPACT_ATOMS: atom_id res chain seq x y z
N MET A 1 -68.73 -6.29 27.13
CA MET A 1 -68.33 -7.72 27.15
C MET A 1 -68.28 -8.16 25.70
N LYS A 2 -67.13 -8.37 25.05
CA LYS A 2 -66.12 -9.41 25.25
C LYS A 2 -64.86 -8.99 24.45
N SER A 3 -63.71 -9.30 25.03
CA SER A 3 -62.33 -9.00 24.65
C SER A 3 -61.77 -9.82 23.48
N SER A 4 -60.81 -9.24 22.75
CA SER A 4 -59.63 -9.87 22.08
C SER A 4 -58.76 -8.69 21.60
N LEU A 5 -57.59 -8.32 22.14
CA LEU A 5 -56.30 -9.00 22.35
C LEU A 5 -55.67 -9.60 21.07
N ALA A 6 -54.36 -9.30 20.90
CA ALA A 6 -53.38 -9.73 19.88
C ALA A 6 -53.28 -8.83 18.64
N SER A 7 -52.13 -8.42 18.09
CA SER A 7 -50.71 -8.59 18.38
C SER A 7 -49.96 -7.54 17.52
N LEU A 8 -49.09 -6.71 18.10
CA LEU A 8 -47.63 -6.73 17.90
C LEU A 8 -47.16 -7.41 16.59
N PHE A 9 -46.65 -6.66 15.62
CA PHE A 9 -45.35 -6.93 14.98
C PHE A 9 -44.83 -5.66 14.27
N LEU A 10 -43.84 -5.08 14.95
CA LEU A 10 -42.88 -4.10 14.49
C LEU A 10 -42.07 -4.68 13.33
N GLY A 11 -41.90 -3.92 12.25
CA GLY A 11 -41.12 -4.35 11.08
C GLY A 11 -40.57 -3.15 10.32
N VAL A 12 -39.79 -2.29 11.00
CA VAL A 12 -38.95 -1.29 10.34
C VAL A 12 -37.84 -2.06 9.63
N PHE A 13 -37.98 -2.23 8.32
CA PHE A 13 -36.93 -2.74 7.46
C PHE A 13 -35.91 -1.62 7.24
N LEU A 14 -35.02 -1.45 8.22
CA LEU A 14 -33.86 -0.58 8.10
C LEU A 14 -32.88 -1.31 7.16
N CYS A 15 -32.91 -0.95 5.87
CA CYS A 15 -31.82 -1.29 4.97
C CYS A 15 -30.58 -0.52 5.45
N ALA A 16 -29.80 -1.13 6.34
CA ALA A 16 -28.45 -0.70 6.61
C ALA A 16 -27.66 -0.90 5.32
N ALA A 17 -27.47 0.18 4.56
CA ALA A 17 -26.40 0.26 3.59
C ALA A 17 -25.10 0.16 4.39
N SER A 18 -24.55 -1.05 4.48
CA SER A 18 -23.21 -1.24 5.01
C SER A 18 -22.26 -0.41 4.16
N PRO A 19 -21.54 0.58 4.71
CA PRO A 19 -20.32 0.99 4.05
C PRO A 19 -19.40 -0.23 4.21
N ALA A 20 -19.10 -0.89 3.10
CA ALA A 20 -17.87 -1.66 3.02
C ALA A 20 -16.77 -0.62 3.25
N LEU A 21 -16.31 -0.51 4.50
CA LEU A 21 -15.14 0.27 4.82
C LEU A 21 -14.01 -0.40 4.05
N ALA A 22 -13.58 0.24 2.98
CA ALA A 22 -12.25 0.05 2.46
C ALA A 22 -11.33 0.16 3.69
N GLU A 23 -10.53 -0.88 3.92
CA GLU A 23 -9.47 -0.82 4.91
C GLU A 23 -8.54 0.29 4.42
N ASP A 24 -8.66 1.48 5.01
CA ASP A 24 -7.73 2.57 4.76
C ASP A 24 -6.37 2.03 5.22
N VAL A 25 -5.49 1.72 4.27
CA VAL A 25 -4.10 1.39 4.55
C VAL A 25 -3.50 2.62 5.23
N GLU A 26 -3.43 2.58 6.56
CA GLU A 26 -2.82 3.65 7.36
C GLU A 26 -1.30 3.48 7.28
N LEU A 27 -0.66 4.38 6.54
CA LEU A 27 0.79 4.45 6.43
C LEU A 27 1.41 4.88 7.76
N GLY A 28 2.52 4.24 8.13
CA GLY A 28 3.30 4.56 9.31
C GLY A 28 3.88 5.98 9.30
N PRO A 29 4.32 6.51 10.46
CA PRO A 29 4.87 7.87 10.58
C PRO A 29 6.17 8.07 9.79
N ASP A 30 6.90 6.99 9.54
CA ASP A 30 8.17 6.98 8.80
C ASP A 30 7.99 6.59 7.32
N ALA A 31 6.74 6.39 6.87
CA ALA A 31 6.44 6.06 5.49
C ALA A 31 6.71 7.24 4.55
N PHE A 32 7.17 6.94 3.33
CA PHE A 32 7.41 7.95 2.30
C PHE A 32 7.09 7.45 0.89
N ASP A 33 6.73 8.39 0.02
CA ASP A 33 6.40 8.13 -1.38
C ASP A 33 7.68 7.85 -2.17
N LEU A 34 7.81 6.64 -2.71
CA LEU A 34 8.99 6.19 -3.45
C LEU A 34 9.21 6.98 -4.74
N ASN A 35 8.15 7.53 -5.35
CA ASN A 35 8.27 8.38 -6.54
C ASN A 35 8.75 9.80 -6.22
N LYS A 36 8.80 10.17 -4.94
CA LYS A 36 9.25 11.49 -4.47
C LYS A 36 10.43 11.43 -3.49
N ALA A 37 10.91 10.23 -3.18
CA ALA A 37 11.99 10.00 -2.24
C ALA A 37 13.30 10.67 -2.68
N THR A 38 14.11 11.09 -1.71
CA THR A 38 15.50 11.48 -1.98
C THR A 38 16.40 10.26 -2.09
N ALA A 39 17.58 10.42 -2.69
CA ALA A 39 18.56 9.35 -2.74
C ALA A 39 18.99 8.89 -1.33
N GLU A 40 19.08 9.83 -0.37
CA GLU A 40 19.39 9.55 1.03
C GLU A 40 18.30 8.65 1.66
N GLN A 41 17.02 9.01 1.51
CA GLN A 41 15.90 8.20 2.04
C GLN A 41 15.88 6.78 1.47
N LEU A 42 16.22 6.61 0.19
CA LEU A 42 16.28 5.30 -0.45
C LEU A 42 17.44 4.45 0.10
N MET A 43 18.62 5.05 0.30
CA MET A 43 19.77 4.35 0.87
C MET A 43 19.58 3.99 2.34
N ASP A 44 18.75 4.73 3.07
CA ASP A 44 18.43 4.47 4.48
C ASP A 44 17.43 3.31 4.68
N ILE A 45 16.88 2.75 3.59
CA ILE A 45 15.99 1.58 3.68
C ILE A 45 16.80 0.37 4.19
N PRO A 46 16.43 -0.22 5.35
CA PRO A 46 17.12 -1.36 5.92
C PRO A 46 17.02 -2.56 4.99
N ASP A 47 18.10 -3.35 4.95
CA ASP A 47 18.22 -4.61 4.17
C ASP A 47 18.08 -4.49 2.64
N ALA A 48 17.75 -3.30 2.09
CA ALA A 48 17.59 -3.10 0.66
C ALA A 48 18.93 -2.99 -0.10
N ASN A 49 20.04 -2.70 0.60
CA ASN A 49 21.37 -2.58 0.02
C ASN A 49 21.44 -1.63 -1.20
N ILE A 50 20.64 -0.55 -1.17
CA ILE A 50 20.59 0.42 -2.26
C ILE A 50 21.90 1.21 -2.28
N THR A 51 22.62 1.13 -3.40
CA THR A 51 23.85 1.90 -3.62
C THR A 51 23.53 3.34 -4.05
N PRO A 52 24.47 4.30 -3.92
CA PRO A 52 24.26 5.66 -4.41
C PRO A 52 23.86 5.73 -5.89
N GLU A 53 24.48 4.91 -6.74
CA GLU A 53 24.16 4.86 -8.18
C GLU A 53 22.73 4.35 -8.42
N MET A 54 22.27 3.35 -7.66
CA MET A 54 20.89 2.86 -7.73
C MET A 54 19.90 3.91 -7.25
N ALA A 55 20.20 4.59 -6.14
CA ALA A 55 19.35 5.62 -5.57
C ALA A 55 19.17 6.80 -6.55
N GLU A 56 20.27 7.26 -7.16
CA GLU A 56 20.23 8.29 -8.21
C GLU A 56 19.42 7.82 -9.43
N ALA A 57 19.61 6.57 -9.87
CA ALA A 57 18.85 6.00 -10.98
C ALA A 57 17.34 5.93 -10.68
N ILE A 58 16.94 5.53 -9.47
CA ILE A 58 15.52 5.52 -9.05
C ILE A 58 14.94 6.93 -9.14
N VAL A 59 15.64 7.91 -8.54
CA VAL A 59 15.18 9.31 -8.51
C VAL A 59 15.05 9.87 -9.93
N ASP A 60 16.02 9.61 -10.81
CA ASP A 60 16.00 10.09 -12.18
C ASP A 60 14.96 9.37 -13.05
N MET A 61 14.74 8.08 -12.85
CA MET A 61 13.66 7.34 -13.51
C MET A 61 12.29 7.88 -13.07
N ALA A 62 12.05 8.08 -11.77
CA ALA A 62 10.79 8.61 -11.24
C ALA A 62 10.45 10.00 -11.78
N LYS A 63 11.45 10.89 -11.94
CA LYS A 63 11.27 12.22 -12.55
C LYS A 63 10.79 12.15 -14.00
N ASN A 64 11.26 11.16 -14.76
CA ASN A 64 10.91 10.99 -16.17
C ASN A 64 9.58 10.25 -16.35
N LYS A 65 9.41 9.16 -15.60
CA LYS A 65 8.19 8.36 -15.54
C LYS A 65 8.05 7.76 -14.13
N PRO A 66 7.01 8.11 -13.37
CA PRO A 66 6.73 7.49 -12.09
C PRO A 66 6.60 5.96 -12.21
N PHE A 67 7.08 5.26 -11.19
CA PHE A 67 6.84 3.84 -10.98
C PHE A 67 5.37 3.64 -10.62
N GLU A 68 4.69 2.78 -11.38
CA GLU A 68 3.26 2.48 -11.19
C GLU A 68 3.09 1.12 -10.50
N LEU A 69 4.03 0.20 -10.71
CA LEU A 69 4.02 -1.14 -10.14
C LEU A 69 5.34 -1.44 -9.41
N PRO A 70 5.34 -2.26 -8.33
CA PRO A 70 6.57 -2.69 -7.66
C PRO A 70 7.60 -3.31 -8.61
N GLU A 71 7.17 -4.06 -9.63
CA GLU A 71 8.09 -4.68 -10.61
C GLU A 71 8.81 -3.67 -11.51
N ASP A 72 8.33 -2.43 -11.59
CA ASP A 72 9.01 -1.39 -12.36
C ASP A 72 10.39 -1.05 -11.78
N PHE A 73 10.60 -1.26 -10.47
CA PHE A 73 11.90 -1.08 -9.82
C PHE A 73 12.95 -2.06 -10.36
N LEU A 74 12.58 -3.25 -10.85
CA LEU A 74 13.52 -4.21 -11.45
C LEU A 74 14.12 -3.70 -12.79
N LYS A 75 13.62 -2.58 -13.32
CA LYS A 75 14.20 -1.91 -14.49
C LYS A 75 15.38 -0.99 -14.10
N VAL A 76 15.53 -0.68 -12.81
CA VAL A 76 16.64 0.11 -12.29
C VAL A 76 17.92 -0.73 -12.40
N PRO A 77 18.98 -0.23 -13.07
CA PRO A 77 20.24 -0.96 -13.16
C PRO A 77 20.81 -1.31 -11.78
N GLY A 78 21.13 -2.58 -11.57
CA GLY A 78 21.70 -3.06 -10.30
C GLY A 78 20.68 -3.41 -9.21
N LEU A 79 19.40 -3.07 -9.39
CA LEU A 79 18.33 -3.47 -8.47
C LEU A 79 17.90 -4.91 -8.76
N ASP A 80 17.83 -5.74 -7.73
CA ASP A 80 17.40 -7.14 -7.83
C ASP A 80 16.13 -7.42 -6.99
N ASN A 81 15.64 -8.66 -7.05
CA ASN A 81 14.46 -9.07 -6.30
C ASN A 81 14.67 -9.01 -4.78
N HIS A 82 15.91 -9.13 -4.29
CA HIS A 82 16.17 -9.05 -2.85
C HIS A 82 16.02 -7.61 -2.37
N THR A 83 16.59 -6.65 -3.11
CA THR A 83 16.36 -5.22 -2.87
C THR A 83 14.88 -4.86 -2.98
N LEU A 84 14.18 -5.33 -4.02
CA LEU A 84 12.74 -5.04 -4.17
C LEU A 84 11.91 -5.58 -2.99
N GLN A 85 12.21 -6.79 -2.52
CA GLN A 85 11.54 -7.38 -1.36
C GLN A 85 11.79 -6.59 -0.07
N ALA A 86 13.01 -6.07 0.11
CA ALA A 86 13.34 -5.25 1.28
C ALA A 86 12.67 -3.86 1.23
N ILE A 87 12.52 -3.28 0.03
CA ILE A 87 11.73 -2.04 -0.13
C ILE A 87 10.24 -2.30 0.16
N ASN A 88 9.71 -3.48 -0.23
CA ASN A 88 8.29 -3.82 -0.08
C ASN A 88 7.32 -2.69 -0.49
N PRO A 89 7.32 -2.24 -1.77
CA PRO A 89 6.48 -1.12 -2.19
C PRO A 89 4.99 -1.40 -2.02
N ILE A 90 4.25 -0.43 -1.47
CA ILE A 90 2.80 -0.53 -1.20
C ILE A 90 2.06 0.46 -2.09
N GLU A 91 1.04 -0.02 -2.80
CA GLU A 91 0.14 0.83 -3.57
C GLU A 91 -0.84 1.54 -2.63
N HIS A 92 -0.71 2.87 -2.52
CA HIS A 92 -1.63 3.70 -1.75
C HIS A 92 -1.79 5.08 -2.38
N GLY A 93 -3.03 5.56 -2.52
CA GLY A 93 -3.31 6.89 -3.06
C GLY A 93 -2.84 7.11 -4.51
N GLY A 94 -2.69 6.04 -5.31
CA GLY A 94 -2.25 6.11 -6.70
C GLY A 94 -0.74 6.31 -6.89
N THR A 95 0.06 6.05 -5.86
CA THR A 95 1.53 5.98 -5.94
C THR A 95 2.04 4.78 -5.13
N LEU A 96 3.35 4.58 -5.14
CA LEU A 96 4.04 3.54 -4.39
C LEU A 96 4.71 4.15 -3.15
N TRP A 97 4.47 3.54 -2.00
CA TRP A 97 5.01 3.96 -0.71
C TRP A 97 5.97 2.91 -0.18
N TYR A 98 7.01 3.39 0.50
CA TYR A 98 7.75 2.61 1.46
C TYR A 98 7.13 2.82 2.84
N ASP A 99 6.92 1.75 3.59
CA ASP A 99 6.47 1.79 4.97
C ASP A 99 7.18 0.67 5.76
N PRO A 100 8.00 1.00 6.77
CA PRO A 100 8.73 0.00 7.55
C PRO A 100 7.82 -0.86 8.43
N ASP A 101 6.63 -0.36 8.78
CA ASP A 101 5.68 -1.03 9.68
C ASP A 101 4.62 -1.81 8.91
N ALA A 102 4.62 -1.72 7.58
CA ALA A 102 3.68 -2.46 6.77
C ALA A 102 3.91 -3.96 6.87
N GLU A 103 2.80 -4.69 7.08
CA GLU A 103 2.83 -6.13 6.91
C GLU A 103 3.30 -6.45 5.49
N LEU A 104 4.22 -7.42 5.37
CA LEU A 104 4.68 -7.91 4.08
C LEU A 104 3.46 -8.41 3.30
N THR A 105 2.94 -7.58 2.41
CA THR A 105 1.90 -7.97 1.47
C THR A 105 2.59 -8.81 0.40
N LEU A 106 2.88 -10.07 0.74
CA LEU A 106 3.17 -11.08 -0.26
C LEU A 106 1.99 -11.05 -1.21
N ALA A 107 2.21 -10.54 -2.43
CA ALA A 107 1.24 -10.60 -3.51
C ALA A 107 0.60 -11.99 -3.50
N PRO A 108 -0.74 -12.12 -3.63
CA PRO A 108 -1.42 -13.39 -3.48
C PRO A 108 -0.71 -14.41 -4.37
N SER A 109 -0.12 -15.42 -3.73
CA SER A 109 0.62 -16.49 -4.37
C SER A 109 -0.23 -17.00 -5.53
N LYS A 110 0.14 -16.65 -6.76
CA LYS A 110 -0.48 -17.23 -7.96
C LYS A 110 -0.23 -18.74 -7.86
N CYS A 111 -1.28 -19.46 -7.48
CA CYS A 111 -1.36 -20.91 -7.51
C CYS A 111 -1.18 -21.43 -8.93
#